data_AF-A0A1E7FNG6-F1
#
_entry.id   AF-A0A1E7FNG6-F1
#
_cell.length_a   1.000
_cell.length_b   1.000
_cell.length_c   1.000
_cell.angle_alpha   90.00
_cell.angle_beta   90.00
_cell.angle_gamma   90.00
#
_symmetry.space_group_name_H-M   'P 1'
#
loop_
_entity.id
_entity.type
_entity.pdbx_description
1 polymer ?
#
loop_
_entity_poly.entity_id
_entity_poly.type
_entity_poly.pdbx_seq_one_letter_code
_entity_poly.pdbx_strand_id
1 'polypeptide(L)'
;MITHPLTQFVLIYATLVCDVGRGCDVTQANKSNSKQDSIERAWSLLMEPSFRDLREFICGKEQEQMVFFRRLLVKSIMATDVNDGSLTGEDQKASQKAMGIIEKLVQASDGSHALQHFSVFTKWNKLLFKEMYLAYESGRATTADKDPSEIWYERELKFFDSRIVLAKQLQNCRVFNKVAEIYVNAALSNRREWEKTGRSIVKDYLSTYEGKSAVSDATL
;
A
#
# COMPACT_ATOMS: atom_id res chain seq x y z
N MET A 1 -16.09 9.11 16.19
CA MET A 1 -15.19 9.58 15.11
C MET A 1 -15.23 8.69 13.87
N ILE A 2 -15.03 7.36 13.97
CA ILE A 2 -15.15 6.45 12.79
C ILE A 2 -16.62 6.28 12.31
N THR A 3 -17.60 6.64 13.12
CA THR A 3 -19.03 6.57 12.78
C THR A 3 -19.52 7.73 11.91
N HIS A 4 -18.71 8.78 11.73
CA HIS A 4 -19.12 9.92 10.91
C HIS A 4 -19.05 9.54 9.42
N PRO A 5 -20.12 9.70 8.61
CA PRO A 5 -20.15 9.27 7.21
C PRO A 5 -19.00 9.82 6.38
N LEU A 6 -18.66 11.11 6.55
CA LEU A 6 -17.54 11.73 5.85
C LEU A 6 -16.19 11.07 6.18
N THR A 7 -15.98 10.65 7.44
CA THR A 7 -14.74 9.97 7.84
C THR A 7 -14.65 8.58 7.21
N GLN A 8 -15.75 7.83 7.16
CA GLN A 8 -15.80 6.53 6.50
C GLN A 8 -15.54 6.66 5.00
N PHE A 9 -16.17 7.64 4.36
CA PHE A 9 -15.96 7.93 2.95
C PHE A 9 -14.50 8.29 2.65
N VAL A 10 -13.87 9.14 3.48
CA VAL A 10 -12.46 9.51 3.31
C VAL A 10 -11.55 8.30 3.40
N LEU A 11 -11.84 7.31 4.27
CA LEU A 11 -11.05 6.09 4.35
C LEU A 11 -11.11 5.28 3.06
N ILE A 12 -12.32 5.08 2.53
CA ILE A 12 -12.52 4.38 1.26
C ILE A 12 -11.81 5.15 0.14
N TYR A 13 -12.03 6.46 0.07
CA TYR A 13 -11.41 7.31 -0.95
C TYR A 13 -9.87 7.27 -0.85
N ALA A 14 -9.30 7.38 0.36
CA ALA A 14 -7.87 7.30 0.58
C ALA A 14 -7.26 5.97 0.09
N THR A 15 -7.94 4.84 0.35
CA THR A 15 -7.50 3.52 -0.15
C THR A 15 -7.59 3.36 -1.66
N LEU A 16 -8.45 4.14 -2.33
CA LEU A 16 -8.55 4.12 -3.79
C LEU A 16 -7.47 4.99 -4.45
N VAL A 17 -7.08 6.08 -3.79
CA VAL A 17 -6.22 7.10 -4.41
C VAL A 17 -4.76 7.06 -3.97
N CYS A 18 -4.40 6.21 -3.00
CA CYS A 18 -3.06 6.16 -2.41
C CYS A 18 -1.94 5.81 -3.41
N ASP A 19 -2.26 5.12 -4.51
CA ASP A 19 -1.30 4.67 -5.51
C ASP A 19 -1.54 5.25 -6.92
N VAL A 20 -2.36 6.29 -7.04
CA VAL A 20 -2.64 6.93 -8.33
C VAL A 20 -1.35 7.45 -8.96
N GLY A 21 -1.11 7.07 -10.23
CA GLY A 21 0.06 7.45 -11.00
C GLY A 21 1.30 6.58 -10.78
N ARG A 22 1.25 5.58 -9.88
CA ARG A 22 2.36 4.63 -9.70
C ARG A 22 2.37 3.62 -10.85
N GLY A 23 3.54 3.40 -11.44
CA GLY A 23 3.76 2.43 -12.53
C GLY A 23 3.64 2.96 -13.96
N CYS A 24 3.13 4.18 -14.17
CA CYS A 24 2.91 4.74 -15.52
C CYS A 24 4.03 5.67 -16.04
N ASP A 25 4.85 6.29 -15.18
CA ASP A 25 5.90 7.22 -15.61
C ASP A 25 7.22 6.98 -14.87
N VAL A 26 8.17 6.34 -15.55
CA VAL A 26 9.55 6.11 -15.06
C VAL A 26 10.42 7.37 -15.21
N THR A 27 9.95 8.38 -15.94
CA THR A 27 10.72 9.60 -16.27
C THR A 27 10.70 10.67 -15.16
N GLN A 28 9.80 10.57 -14.18
CA GLN A 28 9.70 11.50 -13.03
C GLN A 28 10.11 10.88 -11.69
N ALA A 29 10.85 9.77 -11.68
CA ALA A 29 11.30 9.11 -10.45
C ALA A 29 12.26 9.93 -9.57
N ASN A 30 12.66 11.12 -10.01
CA ASN A 30 13.51 12.04 -9.27
C ASN A 30 12.74 13.32 -8.91
N LYS A 31 12.00 13.33 -7.77
CA LYS A 31 12.07 14.38 -6.72
C LYS A 31 10.85 14.63 -5.82
N SER A 32 9.76 13.87 -5.87
CA SER A 32 8.63 14.14 -4.96
C SER A 32 8.17 12.91 -4.19
N ASN A 33 7.76 13.12 -2.94
CA ASN A 33 7.25 12.08 -2.06
C ASN A 33 6.14 11.31 -2.80
N SER A 34 6.39 10.06 -3.18
CA SER A 34 5.53 9.25 -4.07
C SER A 34 4.05 9.21 -3.67
N LYS A 35 3.71 9.42 -2.38
CA LYS A 35 2.34 9.51 -1.91
C LYS A 35 1.74 10.91 -2.03
N GLN A 36 2.55 11.97 -1.88
CA GLN A 36 2.12 13.35 -2.08
C GLN A 36 1.70 13.57 -3.54
N ASP A 37 2.43 13.00 -4.49
CA ASP A 37 2.09 13.07 -5.90
C ASP A 37 0.76 12.36 -6.20
N SER A 38 0.53 11.19 -5.60
CA SER A 38 -0.74 10.48 -5.72
C SER A 38 -1.91 11.31 -5.16
N ILE A 39 -1.71 11.98 -4.01
CA ILE A 39 -2.69 12.92 -3.44
C ILE A 39 -2.97 14.06 -4.42
N GLU A 40 -1.92 14.69 -4.96
CA GLU A 40 -2.06 15.86 -5.82
C GLU A 40 -2.76 15.52 -7.15
N ARG A 41 -2.42 14.37 -7.75
CA ARG A 41 -3.08 13.89 -8.97
C ARG A 41 -4.55 13.56 -8.70
N ALA A 42 -4.83 12.81 -7.64
CA ALA A 42 -6.20 12.46 -7.28
C ALA A 42 -7.04 13.67 -6.88
N TRP A 43 -6.43 14.65 -6.19
CA TRP A 43 -7.10 15.90 -5.85
C TRP A 43 -7.40 16.73 -7.09
N SER A 44 -6.44 16.84 -8.01
CA SER A 44 -6.62 17.55 -9.28
C SER A 44 -7.76 16.95 -10.09
N LEU A 45 -7.80 15.62 -10.21
CA LEU A 45 -8.90 14.90 -10.86
C LEU A 45 -10.25 15.19 -10.19
N LEU A 46 -10.31 15.13 -8.86
CA LEU A 46 -11.53 15.43 -8.11
C LEU A 46 -12.01 16.87 -8.30
N MET A 47 -11.12 17.82 -8.63
CA MET A 47 -11.50 19.23 -8.89
C MET A 47 -12.05 19.46 -10.29
N GLU A 48 -11.95 18.50 -11.21
CA GLU A 48 -12.44 18.66 -12.58
C GLU A 48 -13.96 18.92 -12.62
N PRO A 49 -14.48 19.70 -13.59
CA PRO A 49 -15.90 20.02 -13.67
C PRO A 49 -16.82 18.79 -13.71
N SER A 50 -16.35 17.68 -14.29
CA SER A 50 -17.03 16.38 -14.38
C SER A 50 -17.42 15.80 -13.02
N PHE A 51 -16.67 16.11 -11.95
CA PHE A 51 -16.93 15.63 -10.59
C PHE A 51 -17.63 16.66 -9.70
N ARG A 52 -18.25 17.71 -10.27
CA ARG A 52 -18.94 18.74 -9.49
C ARG A 52 -20.00 18.13 -8.55
N ASP A 53 -20.87 17.29 -9.08
CA ASP A 53 -21.98 16.70 -8.31
C ASP A 53 -21.47 15.84 -7.15
N LEU A 54 -20.36 15.12 -7.37
CA LEU A 54 -19.70 14.35 -6.33
C LEU A 54 -19.13 15.26 -5.22
N ARG A 55 -18.49 16.39 -5.59
CA ARG A 55 -17.98 17.35 -4.60
C ARG A 55 -19.10 18.01 -3.80
N GLU A 56 -20.19 18.39 -4.47
CA GLU A 56 -21.37 18.96 -3.80
C GLU A 56 -22.02 17.94 -2.86
N PHE A 57 -22.02 16.65 -3.21
CA PHE A 57 -22.52 15.60 -2.34
C PHE A 57 -21.64 15.36 -1.10
N ILE A 58 -20.31 15.36 -1.26
CA ILE A 58 -19.36 15.09 -0.17
C ILE A 58 -19.27 16.24 0.82
N CYS A 59 -19.24 17.49 0.33
CA CYS A 59 -18.90 18.67 1.12
C CYS A 59 -20.04 19.71 1.20
N GLY A 60 -21.16 19.47 0.53
CA GLY A 60 -22.21 20.49 0.37
C GLY A 60 -21.69 21.72 -0.37
N LYS A 61 -22.30 22.88 -0.06
CA LYS A 61 -21.87 24.20 -0.58
C LYS A 61 -20.88 24.91 0.37
N GLU A 62 -20.49 24.26 1.46
CA GLU A 62 -19.67 24.84 2.51
C GLU A 62 -18.18 24.63 2.21
N GLN A 63 -17.45 25.73 2.01
CA GLN A 63 -16.00 25.68 1.75
C GLN A 63 -15.23 25.03 2.91
N GLU A 64 -15.73 25.15 4.14
CA GLU A 64 -15.11 24.59 5.34
C GLU A 64 -15.10 23.05 5.32
N GLN A 65 -16.16 22.41 4.83
CA GLN A 65 -16.22 20.95 4.70
C GLN A 65 -15.23 20.43 3.67
N MET A 66 -15.02 21.18 2.58
CA MET A 66 -14.03 20.83 1.56
C MET A 66 -12.60 20.91 2.09
N VAL A 67 -12.29 21.95 2.88
CA VAL A 67 -11.01 22.07 3.58
C VAL A 67 -10.83 20.95 4.60
N PHE A 68 -11.88 20.61 5.34
CA PHE A 68 -11.88 19.50 6.30
C PHE A 68 -11.63 18.14 5.63
N PHE A 69 -12.32 17.87 4.51
CA PHE A 69 -12.15 16.66 3.71
C PHE A 69 -10.71 16.53 3.20
N ARG A 70 -10.15 17.59 2.59
CA ARG A 70 -8.76 17.60 2.12
C ARG A 70 -7.78 17.33 3.26
N ARG A 71 -7.99 17.98 4.41
CA ARG A 71 -7.14 17.79 5.59
C ARG A 71 -7.19 16.34 6.10
N LEU A 72 -8.37 15.73 6.13
CA LEU A 72 -8.52 14.34 6.58
C LEU A 72 -7.91 13.35 5.58
N LEU A 73 -8.07 13.59 4.28
CA LEU A 73 -7.46 12.80 3.21
C LEU A 73 -5.94 12.83 3.27
N VAL A 74 -5.35 14.04 3.31
CA VAL A 74 -3.89 14.23 3.42
C VAL A 74 -3.39 13.55 4.68
N LYS A 75 -4.04 13.74 5.84
CA LYS A 75 -3.63 13.07 7.08
C LYS A 75 -3.71 11.55 6.98
N SER A 76 -4.76 10.99 6.37
CA SER A 76 -4.91 9.54 6.25
C SER A 76 -3.85 8.90 5.37
N ILE A 77 -3.45 9.58 4.28
CA ILE A 77 -2.43 9.08 3.35
C ILE A 77 -1.01 9.40 3.86
N MET A 78 -0.75 10.59 4.39
CA MET A 78 0.58 11.00 4.89
C MET A 78 0.94 10.41 6.25
N ALA A 79 -0.04 10.01 7.08
CA ALA A 79 0.24 9.28 8.32
C ALA A 79 1.02 7.99 8.03
N THR A 80 0.96 7.46 6.81
CA THR A 80 1.76 6.31 6.42
C THR A 80 3.27 6.60 6.24
N ASP A 81 3.77 7.82 6.47
CA ASP A 81 5.20 8.17 6.36
C ASP A 81 5.82 9.00 7.53
N VAL A 82 5.07 9.51 8.53
CA VAL A 82 5.68 10.38 9.57
C VAL A 82 5.07 10.20 10.97
N ASN A 83 5.95 10.00 11.95
CA ASN A 83 5.72 10.12 13.39
C ASN A 83 5.77 11.62 13.79
N ASP A 84 4.70 12.13 14.41
CA ASP A 84 4.61 13.28 15.36
C ASP A 84 4.12 14.70 14.92
N GLY A 85 3.40 15.35 15.88
CA GLY A 85 3.15 16.79 16.11
C GLY A 85 2.04 17.48 15.30
N SER A 86 1.09 18.30 15.80
CA SER A 86 0.84 19.00 17.07
C SER A 86 -0.62 19.51 17.04
N LEU A 87 -1.43 19.22 18.08
CA LEU A 87 -2.64 19.95 18.50
C LEU A 87 -2.85 19.56 20.01
N THR A 88 -3.48 20.37 20.85
CA THR A 88 -3.55 20.17 22.33
C THR A 88 -5.00 20.01 22.80
N GLY A 89 -5.31 19.02 23.65
CA GLY A 89 -6.64 18.80 24.26
C GLY A 89 -6.98 17.33 24.61
N GLU A 90 -8.11 17.05 25.26
CA GLU A 90 -8.60 15.67 25.50
C GLU A 90 -9.23 15.05 24.24
N ASP A 91 -9.90 15.86 23.42
CA ASP A 91 -10.36 15.52 22.07
C ASP A 91 -9.21 15.16 21.11
N GLN A 92 -7.99 15.67 21.40
CA GLN A 92 -6.75 15.30 20.73
C GLN A 92 -6.46 13.82 20.85
N LYS A 93 -6.54 13.27 22.07
CA LYS A 93 -6.13 11.88 22.33
C LYS A 93 -7.09 10.91 21.66
N ALA A 94 -8.39 11.22 21.64
CA ALA A 94 -9.38 10.45 20.89
C ALA A 94 -9.14 10.55 19.37
N SER A 95 -8.84 11.75 18.88
CA SER A 95 -8.54 12.01 17.47
C SER A 95 -7.24 11.37 16.98
N GLN A 96 -6.18 11.40 17.80
CA GLN A 96 -4.90 10.74 17.55
C GLN A 96 -5.02 9.22 17.59
N LYS A 97 -5.77 8.65 18.55
CA LYS A 97 -6.03 7.21 18.60
C LYS A 97 -6.80 6.74 17.37
N ALA A 98 -7.82 7.49 16.96
CA ALA A 98 -8.58 7.16 15.76
C ALA A 98 -7.73 7.32 14.49
N MET A 99 -6.89 8.36 14.40
CA MET A 99 -5.94 8.52 13.28
C MET A 99 -4.92 7.38 13.23
N GLY A 100 -4.36 6.96 14.35
CA GLY A 100 -3.44 5.82 14.40
C GLY A 100 -4.11 4.48 14.06
N ILE A 101 -5.42 4.34 14.28
CA ILE A 101 -6.18 3.18 13.79
C ILE A 101 -6.34 3.26 12.26
N ILE A 102 -6.67 4.44 11.73
CA ILE A 102 -6.82 4.70 10.30
C ILE A 102 -5.51 4.40 9.55
N GLU A 103 -4.39 4.89 10.06
CA GLU A 103 -3.07 4.65 9.48
C GLU A 103 -2.76 3.15 9.36
N LYS A 104 -2.96 2.40 10.45
CA LYS A 104 -2.75 0.95 10.46
C LYS A 104 -3.67 0.21 9.48
N LEU A 105 -4.91 0.67 9.30
CA LEU A 105 -5.84 0.10 8.32
C LEU A 105 -5.33 0.31 6.90
N VAL A 106 -4.88 1.53 6.57
CA VAL A 106 -4.31 1.83 5.24
C VAL A 106 -3.05 0.99 5.01
N GLN A 107 -2.13 0.93 5.98
CA GLN A 107 -0.93 0.10 5.90
C GLN A 107 -1.24 -1.39 5.73
N ALA A 108 -2.30 -1.89 6.37
CA ALA A 108 -2.71 -3.28 6.26
C ALA A 108 -3.37 -3.57 4.91
N SER A 109 -4.10 -2.61 4.35
CA SER A 109 -4.71 -2.70 3.02
C SER A 109 -3.65 -2.82 1.93
N ASP A 110 -2.64 -1.95 1.96
CA ASP A 110 -1.49 -1.93 1.03
C ASP A 110 -0.74 -3.27 1.01
N GLY A 111 -0.53 -3.87 2.18
CA GLY A 111 0.16 -5.16 2.33
C GLY A 111 -0.75 -6.39 2.39
N SER A 112 -2.04 -6.28 2.05
CA SER A 112 -3.04 -7.27 2.44
C SER A 112 -2.81 -8.67 1.86
N HIS A 113 -2.15 -8.79 0.70
CA HIS A 113 -1.82 -10.08 0.09
C HIS A 113 -0.94 -10.96 0.99
N ALA A 114 -0.08 -10.38 1.85
CA ALA A 114 0.71 -11.12 2.83
C ALA A 114 -0.06 -11.54 4.09
N LEU A 115 -1.26 -10.97 4.30
CA LEU A 115 -2.17 -11.28 5.41
C LEU A 115 -3.29 -12.25 5.00
N GLN A 116 -3.29 -12.72 3.76
CA GLN A 116 -4.25 -13.68 3.20
C GLN A 116 -3.65 -15.09 3.09
N HIS A 117 -4.37 -16.05 2.52
CA HIS A 117 -3.85 -17.40 2.29
C HIS A 117 -2.60 -17.38 1.40
N PHE A 118 -1.65 -18.30 1.64
CA PHE A 118 -0.34 -18.31 0.98
C PHE A 118 -0.44 -18.33 -0.55
N SER A 119 -1.43 -19.02 -1.12
CA SER A 119 -1.68 -19.05 -2.57
C SER A 119 -2.02 -17.67 -3.17
N VAL A 120 -2.66 -16.79 -2.38
CA VAL A 120 -2.93 -15.41 -2.80
C VAL A 120 -1.66 -14.58 -2.73
N PHE A 121 -0.88 -14.74 -1.66
CA PHE A 121 0.42 -14.10 -1.54
C PHE A 121 1.31 -14.44 -2.73
N THR A 122 1.51 -15.73 -3.05
CA THR A 122 2.40 -16.16 -4.14
C THR A 122 1.94 -15.65 -5.50
N LYS A 123 0.62 -15.63 -5.77
CA LYS A 123 0.07 -15.07 -7.02
C LYS A 123 0.49 -13.60 -7.21
N TRP A 124 0.24 -12.75 -6.22
CA TRP A 124 0.56 -11.32 -6.33
C TRP A 124 2.06 -11.06 -6.24
N ASN A 125 2.77 -11.83 -5.42
CA ASN A 125 4.21 -11.73 -5.30
C ASN A 125 4.94 -12.08 -6.62
N LYS A 126 4.46 -13.08 -7.38
CA LYS A 126 4.98 -13.42 -8.71
C LYS A 126 4.81 -12.28 -9.72
N LEU A 127 3.69 -11.56 -9.67
CA LEU A 127 3.44 -10.42 -10.55
C LEU A 127 4.34 -9.24 -10.20
N LEU A 128 4.49 -8.93 -8.91
CA LEU A 128 5.41 -7.87 -8.47
C LEU A 128 6.87 -8.22 -8.82
N PHE A 129 7.29 -9.48 -8.63
CA PHE A 129 8.61 -9.94 -9.05
C PHE A 129 8.84 -9.70 -10.55
N LYS A 130 7.85 -10.03 -11.38
CA LYS A 130 7.90 -9.79 -12.83
C LYS A 130 8.13 -8.32 -13.17
N GLU A 131 7.34 -7.44 -12.57
CA GLU A 131 7.44 -5.99 -12.83
C GLU A 131 8.84 -5.47 -12.47
N MET A 132 9.36 -5.89 -11.31
CA MET A 132 10.70 -5.51 -10.85
C MET A 132 11.81 -6.11 -11.73
N TYR A 133 11.68 -7.36 -12.14
CA TYR A 133 12.66 -8.04 -12.99
C TYR A 133 12.73 -7.41 -14.38
N LEU A 134 11.58 -7.14 -15.02
CA LEU A 134 11.53 -6.44 -16.30
C LEU A 134 12.08 -5.01 -16.21
N ALA A 135 11.86 -4.32 -15.08
CA ALA A 135 12.45 -3.00 -14.85
C ALA A 135 13.99 -3.08 -14.72
N TYR A 136 14.50 -4.11 -14.05
CA TYR A 136 15.93 -4.40 -13.95
C TYR A 136 16.55 -4.72 -15.33
N GLU A 137 15.98 -5.67 -16.09
CA GLU A 137 16.48 -6.04 -17.42
C GLU A 137 16.47 -4.87 -18.41
N SER A 138 15.44 -4.01 -18.34
CA SER A 138 15.36 -2.82 -19.20
C SER A 138 16.26 -1.67 -18.76
N GLY A 139 17.08 -1.83 -17.70
CA GLY A 139 17.94 -0.77 -17.15
C GLY A 139 17.17 0.41 -16.56
N ARG A 140 15.86 0.24 -16.32
CA ARG A 140 14.94 1.26 -15.80
C ARG A 140 14.83 1.26 -14.27
N ALA A 141 15.46 0.29 -13.61
CA ALA A 141 15.48 0.21 -12.16
C ALA A 141 16.30 1.38 -11.58
N THR A 142 15.61 2.36 -10.98
CA THR A 142 16.25 3.55 -10.37
C THR A 142 16.85 3.28 -8.99
N THR A 143 16.51 2.14 -8.37
CA THR A 143 16.88 1.78 -6.99
C THR A 143 17.49 0.38 -6.85
N ALA A 144 17.57 -0.39 -7.94
CA ALA A 144 18.08 -1.76 -7.92
C ALA A 144 19.18 -1.93 -8.97
N ASP A 145 20.41 -1.58 -8.60
CA ASP A 145 21.63 -2.01 -9.30
C ASP A 145 21.88 -3.53 -9.15
N LYS A 146 20.92 -4.27 -8.58
CA LYS A 146 21.03 -5.69 -8.24
C LYS A 146 19.85 -6.45 -8.81
N ASP A 147 20.13 -7.63 -9.34
CA ASP A 147 19.11 -8.56 -9.80
C ASP A 147 18.10 -8.84 -8.66
N PRO A 148 16.79 -8.57 -8.87
CA PRO A 148 15.76 -8.90 -7.89
C PRO A 148 15.82 -10.35 -7.41
N SER A 149 16.23 -11.29 -8.25
CA SER A 149 16.31 -12.73 -7.92
C SER A 149 17.26 -13.03 -6.76
N GLU A 150 18.32 -12.24 -6.59
CA GLU A 150 19.33 -12.43 -5.56
C GLU A 150 18.86 -12.03 -4.16
N ILE A 151 17.95 -11.05 -4.08
CA ILE A 151 17.53 -10.42 -2.82
C ILE A 151 16.07 -10.68 -2.46
N TRP A 152 15.28 -11.26 -3.37
CA TRP A 152 13.82 -11.38 -3.19
C TRP A 152 13.45 -12.21 -1.97
N TYR A 153 14.14 -13.33 -1.76
CA TYR A 153 13.85 -14.22 -0.64
C TYR A 153 14.01 -13.50 0.71
N GLU A 154 15.15 -12.85 0.93
CA GLU A 154 15.44 -12.08 2.14
C GLU A 154 14.53 -10.85 2.28
N ARG A 155 14.18 -10.19 1.16
CA ARG A 155 13.23 -9.07 1.13
C ARG A 155 11.86 -9.49 1.65
N GLU A 156 11.31 -10.60 1.13
CA GLU A 156 9.98 -11.09 1.52
C GLU A 156 9.95 -11.59 2.96
N LEU A 157 11.04 -12.18 3.48
CA LEU A 157 11.12 -12.50 4.91
C LEU A 157 10.95 -11.27 5.79
N LYS A 158 11.70 -10.20 5.49
CA LYS A 158 11.59 -8.92 6.21
C LYS A 158 10.20 -8.30 6.05
N PHE A 159 9.61 -8.44 4.86
CA PHE A 159 8.24 -8.00 4.60
C PHE A 159 7.27 -8.72 5.53
N PHE A 160 7.30 -10.05 5.60
CA PHE A 160 6.45 -10.81 6.53
C PHE A 160 6.67 -10.43 7.99
N ASP A 161 7.92 -10.24 8.43
CA ASP A 161 8.21 -9.82 9.80
C ASP A 161 7.54 -8.47 10.12
N SER A 162 7.60 -7.51 9.20
CA SER A 162 6.90 -6.22 9.34
C SER A 162 5.38 -6.38 9.40
N ARG A 163 4.80 -7.29 8.59
CA ARG A 163 3.35 -7.53 8.54
C ARG A 163 2.85 -8.27 9.78
N ILE A 164 3.65 -9.14 10.38
CA ILE A 164 3.36 -9.77 11.68
C ILE A 164 3.26 -8.69 12.78
N VAL A 165 4.18 -7.73 12.81
CA VAL A 165 4.14 -6.61 13.77
C VAL A 165 2.86 -5.80 13.58
N LEU A 166 2.52 -5.43 12.34
CA LEU A 166 1.30 -4.68 12.02
C LEU A 166 0.03 -5.44 12.43
N ALA A 167 -0.05 -6.74 12.11
CA ALA A 167 -1.20 -7.57 12.48
C ALA A 167 -1.38 -7.67 14.01
N LYS A 168 -0.29 -7.82 14.77
CA LYS A 168 -0.32 -7.78 16.24
C LYS A 168 -0.75 -6.41 16.77
N GLN A 169 -0.30 -5.32 16.14
CA GLN A 169 -0.74 -3.97 16.50
C GLN A 169 -2.24 -3.78 16.26
N LEU A 170 -2.80 -4.30 15.16
CA LEU A 170 -4.23 -4.30 14.87
C LEU A 170 -5.02 -5.12 15.89
N GLN A 171 -4.49 -6.27 16.33
CA GLN A 171 -5.08 -7.09 17.38
C GLN A 171 -5.10 -6.33 18.71
N ASN A 172 -3.99 -5.67 19.05
CA ASN A 172 -3.86 -4.88 20.29
C ASN A 172 -4.76 -3.64 20.31
N CYS A 173 -5.20 -3.12 19.16
CA CYS A 173 -6.17 -2.03 19.10
C CYS A 173 -7.55 -2.42 19.67
N ARG A 174 -7.85 -3.72 19.86
CA ARG A 174 -9.12 -4.27 20.38
C ARG A 174 -10.41 -3.90 19.61
N VAL A 175 -10.29 -3.16 18.52
CA VAL A 175 -11.39 -2.81 17.61
C VAL A 175 -11.70 -3.98 16.66
N PHE A 176 -10.67 -4.72 16.21
CA PHE A 176 -10.79 -5.71 15.14
C PHE A 176 -10.69 -7.18 15.61
N ASN A 177 -10.59 -7.41 16.93
CA ASN A 177 -10.42 -8.69 17.64
C ASN A 177 -10.34 -9.95 16.75
N LYS A 178 -11.48 -10.52 16.34
CA LYS A 178 -11.55 -11.78 15.57
C LYS A 178 -10.89 -11.68 14.19
N VAL A 179 -11.02 -10.54 13.51
CA VAL A 179 -10.43 -10.32 12.18
C VAL A 179 -8.92 -10.17 12.29
N ALA A 180 -8.44 -9.46 13.30
CA ALA A 180 -7.00 -9.27 13.50
C ALA A 180 -6.28 -10.58 13.87
N GLU A 181 -6.93 -11.47 14.60
CA GLU A 181 -6.39 -12.81 14.90
C GLU A 181 -6.17 -13.64 13.63
N ILE A 182 -7.12 -13.58 12.68
CA ILE A 182 -6.98 -14.24 11.38
C ILE A 182 -5.74 -13.71 10.64
N TYR A 183 -5.52 -12.39 10.64
CA TYR A 183 -4.35 -11.78 10.00
C TYR A 183 -3.03 -12.17 10.67
N VAL A 184 -2.98 -12.24 12.00
CA VAL A 184 -1.79 -12.69 12.73
C VAL A 184 -1.45 -14.13 12.36
N ASN A 185 -2.44 -15.01 12.36
CA ASN A 185 -2.25 -16.42 12.03
C ASN A 185 -1.82 -16.62 10.56
N ALA A 186 -2.46 -15.91 9.63
CA ALA A 186 -2.10 -15.94 8.21
C ALA A 186 -0.66 -15.43 7.99
N ALA A 187 -0.29 -14.28 8.58
CA ALA A 187 1.05 -13.72 8.44
C ALA A 187 2.13 -14.66 8.98
N LEU A 188 1.91 -15.26 10.17
CA LEU A 188 2.83 -16.24 10.76
C LEU A 188 2.95 -17.50 9.91
N SER A 189 1.82 -18.02 9.40
CA SER A 189 1.81 -19.20 8.53
C SER A 189 2.54 -18.93 7.22
N ASN A 190 2.25 -17.81 6.58
CA ASN A 190 2.89 -17.40 5.32
C ASN A 190 4.38 -17.18 5.50
N ARG A 191 4.81 -16.53 6.59
CA ARG A 191 6.24 -16.39 6.91
C ARG A 191 6.89 -17.78 6.99
N ARG A 192 6.34 -18.69 7.79
CA ARG A 192 6.91 -20.05 7.96
C ARG A 192 6.95 -20.83 6.66
N GLU A 193 5.92 -20.70 5.84
CA GLU A 193 5.87 -21.35 4.53
C GLU A 193 6.92 -20.76 3.59
N TRP A 194 7.03 -19.43 3.55
CA TRP A 194 8.04 -18.73 2.74
C TRP A 194 9.47 -19.07 3.17
N GLU A 195 9.75 -19.22 4.45
CA GLU A 195 11.08 -19.66 4.91
C GLU A 195 11.45 -21.05 4.38
N LYS A 196 10.47 -21.95 4.24
CA LYS A 196 10.69 -23.31 3.74
C LYS A 196 10.80 -23.35 2.22
N THR A 197 9.92 -22.65 1.52
CA THR A 197 9.70 -22.82 0.07
C THR A 197 10.13 -21.63 -0.77
N GLY A 198 10.35 -20.46 -0.16
CA GLY A 198 10.57 -19.18 -0.83
C GLY A 198 11.74 -19.17 -1.80
N ARG A 199 12.89 -19.78 -1.45
CA ARG A 199 14.04 -19.88 -2.39
C ARG A 199 13.68 -20.68 -3.65
N SER A 200 12.94 -21.77 -3.49
CA SER A 200 12.45 -22.58 -4.62
C SER A 200 11.43 -21.81 -5.46
N ILE A 201 10.55 -21.05 -4.80
CA ILE A 201 9.54 -20.22 -5.48
C ILE A 201 10.21 -19.12 -6.31
N VAL A 202 11.21 -18.42 -5.77
CA VAL A 202 11.96 -17.39 -6.52
C VAL A 202 12.66 -18.00 -7.75
N LYS A 203 13.22 -19.20 -7.61
CA LYS A 203 13.79 -19.95 -8.75
C LYS A 203 12.74 -20.28 -9.81
N ASP A 204 11.54 -20.72 -9.41
CA ASP A 204 10.42 -20.94 -10.34
C ASP A 204 10.03 -19.64 -11.07
N TYR A 205 9.96 -18.52 -10.35
CA TYR A 205 9.67 -17.22 -10.94
C TYR A 205 10.69 -16.89 -12.02
N LEU A 206 11.98 -16.97 -11.71
CA LEU A 206 13.07 -16.68 -12.65
C LEU A 206 13.01 -17.57 -13.90
N SER A 207 12.83 -18.88 -13.71
CA SER A 207 12.75 -19.84 -14.82
C SER A 207 11.58 -19.57 -15.78
N THR A 208 10.49 -18.98 -15.27
CA THR A 208 9.34 -18.59 -16.09
C THR A 208 9.69 -17.47 -17.09
N TYR A 209 10.75 -16.68 -16.81
CA TYR A 209 11.12 -15.51 -17.60
C TYR A 209 12.36 -15.75 -18.47
N GLU A 210 13.38 -16.45 -17.96
CA GLU A 210 14.54 -16.88 -18.76
C GLU A 210 14.10 -17.75 -19.96
N GLY A 211 13.11 -18.62 -19.77
CA GLY A 211 12.56 -19.48 -20.84
C GLY A 211 11.76 -18.73 -21.91
N LYS A 212 11.36 -17.47 -21.67
CA LYS A 212 10.62 -16.65 -22.66
C LYS A 212 11.54 -15.78 -23.51
N SER A 213 12.66 -15.31 -22.96
CA SER A 213 13.64 -14.53 -23.73
C SER A 213 14.34 -15.37 -24.80
N ALA A 214 14.58 -16.66 -24.53
CA ALA A 214 15.20 -17.57 -25.51
C ALA A 214 14.31 -17.92 -26.72
N VAL A 215 12.98 -17.77 -26.61
CA VAL A 215 12.04 -18.08 -27.70
C VAL A 215 11.80 -16.86 -28.60
N SER A 216 11.91 -15.64 -28.07
CA SER A 216 11.80 -14.42 -28.88
C SER A 216 13.03 -14.17 -29.77
N ASP A 217 14.22 -14.59 -29.35
CA ASP A 217 15.46 -14.40 -30.12
C ASP A 217 15.69 -15.45 -31.22
N ALA A 218 14.90 -16.53 -31.24
CA ALA A 218 14.99 -17.58 -32.25
C ALA A 218 14.12 -17.34 -33.50
N THR A 219 13.45 -16.19 -33.60
CA THR A 219 12.51 -15.86 -34.69
C THR A 219 12.86 -14.58 -35.46
N LEU A 220 14.16 -14.21 -35.51
CA LEU A 220 14.72 -13.20 -36.42
C LEU A 220 15.85 -13.82 -37.24
#